data_AF-A0A3A9SWU2-F1
#
_entry.id   AF-A0A3A9SWU2-F1
#
_cell.length_a   1.000
_cell.length_b   1.000
_cell.length_c   1.000
_cell.angle_alpha   90.00
_cell.angle_beta   90.00
_cell.angle_gamma   90.00
#
_symmetry.space_group_name_H-M   'P 1'
#
loop_
_entity.id
_entity.type
_entity.pdbx_description
1 polymer ?
#
loop_
_entity_poly.entity_id
_entity_poly.type
_entity_poly.pdbx_seq_one_letter_code
_entity_poly.pdbx_strand_id
1 'polypeptide(L)'
;MASHSDYDNSIVSDEKWQDFFLRNYIQSMFDGYDYKKKILKEQDGLMTKTQIEYINYSLTGEYAIFDSLENDEINCLESQNSPLVAYTITDYEYEEQGENIVLKADADFFKKGSTEKRKYIITAVLERNPYSCFDGYSIVSIKTEDVTEYEHGDEATITATSVDLSDTLDIKEYQYPEEFAIGDNLRAMLENCAIYYTDYNNSNEIDAEWEQGFIHNFCQNSWFGYDYLNSIGDNGGLTISKEQVEYIYNSFSGNSAEFMSLTEGEDIKIDEASSGFSYAELLDYKTEDNGDEINLSVTFKISNAVDGDIEKEGKVTLIKNPYSCFDGYSVKSFHISKIHTDAETISSKNVFFDGTKTDETYKVTELLDEAVSEVEVKTEKIAEYDSGEVYSISIGYESPEISGTDKEERLNIGRFLVSKDNIYLLLEENGIPSEEEFVNNGIVVASDDDYSKIIGEVYQVEITHEGDKCIFAMWNTAIESGWYCHYEWIKGCGLVYYRSGYGAARDAIEITNSLFIK
;
A
#
# COMPACT_ATOMS: atom_id res chain seq x y z
N MET A 1 -4.82 -26.31 4.93
CA MET A 1 -5.70 -27.50 4.79
C MET A 1 -7.07 -27.23 5.39
N ALA A 2 -7.20 -26.86 6.68
CA ALA A 2 -8.51 -26.54 7.28
C ALA A 2 -9.27 -25.35 6.63
N SER A 3 -8.58 -24.47 5.90
CA SER A 3 -9.16 -23.42 5.04
C SER A 3 -9.81 -23.94 3.74
N HIS A 4 -9.68 -25.24 3.45
CA HIS A 4 -10.38 -25.90 2.36
C HIS A 4 -11.37 -26.89 2.98
N SER A 5 -12.53 -26.38 3.40
CA SER A 5 -13.61 -27.18 3.97
C SER A 5 -14.03 -28.21 2.91
N ASP A 6 -13.71 -29.48 3.13
CA ASP A 6 -13.95 -30.62 2.23
C ASP A 6 -12.83 -30.88 1.19
N TYR A 7 -11.59 -31.03 1.66
CA TYR A 7 -10.49 -31.55 0.85
C TYR A 7 -10.67 -33.05 0.54
N ASP A 8 -10.41 -33.43 -0.72
CA ASP A 8 -10.30 -34.81 -1.20
C ASP A 8 -9.11 -34.92 -2.18
N ASN A 9 -8.30 -35.96 -2.08
CA ASN A 9 -7.07 -36.09 -2.86
C ASN A 9 -7.28 -36.21 -4.38
N SER A 10 -8.50 -36.43 -4.86
CA SER A 10 -8.81 -36.42 -6.30
C SER A 10 -8.62 -35.06 -6.97
N ILE A 11 -8.56 -33.97 -6.20
CA ILE A 11 -8.36 -32.60 -6.74
C ILE A 11 -6.89 -32.26 -7.00
N VAL A 12 -5.95 -33.13 -6.63
CA VAL A 12 -4.51 -32.81 -6.59
C VAL A 12 -3.91 -32.46 -7.97
N SER A 13 -4.52 -32.94 -9.05
CA SER A 13 -4.12 -32.59 -10.42
C SER A 13 -4.81 -31.34 -10.98
N ASP A 14 -5.76 -30.74 -10.25
CA ASP A 14 -6.45 -29.52 -10.68
C ASP A 14 -5.51 -28.30 -10.55
N GLU A 15 -5.48 -27.44 -11.57
CA GLU A 15 -4.71 -26.18 -11.53
C GLU A 15 -5.10 -25.31 -10.33
N LYS A 16 -6.37 -25.34 -9.92
CA LYS A 16 -6.85 -24.61 -8.73
C LYS A 16 -6.22 -25.14 -7.45
N TRP A 17 -6.06 -26.46 -7.33
CA TRP A 17 -5.35 -27.06 -6.20
C TRP A 17 -3.87 -26.67 -6.23
N GLN A 18 -3.24 -26.72 -7.40
CA GLN A 18 -1.82 -26.40 -7.52
C GLN A 18 -1.53 -24.95 -7.12
N ASP A 19 -2.32 -23.99 -7.61
CA ASP A 19 -2.21 -22.58 -7.21
C ASP A 19 -2.47 -22.40 -5.71
N PHE A 20 -3.54 -23.02 -5.18
CA PHE A 20 -3.84 -23.01 -3.74
C PHE A 20 -2.70 -23.57 -2.91
N PHE A 21 -2.10 -24.69 -3.31
CA PHE A 21 -1.03 -25.38 -2.61
C PHE A 21 0.26 -24.54 -2.60
N LEU A 22 0.63 -23.96 -3.74
CA LEU A 22 1.78 -23.06 -3.84
C LEU A 22 1.63 -21.86 -2.90
N ARG A 23 0.51 -21.14 -3.01
CA ARG A 23 0.28 -19.94 -2.21
C ARG A 23 0.17 -20.30 -0.73
N ASN A 24 -0.80 -21.13 -0.36
CA ASN A 24 -1.18 -21.32 1.04
C ASN A 24 -0.28 -22.29 1.82
N TYR A 25 0.38 -23.24 1.13
CA TYR A 25 1.12 -24.31 1.79
C TYR A 25 2.64 -24.15 1.63
N ILE A 26 3.11 -23.74 0.45
CA ILE A 26 4.53 -23.47 0.20
C ILE A 26 4.92 -22.08 0.71
N GLN A 27 4.21 -21.02 0.30
CA GLN A 27 4.58 -19.63 0.62
C GLN A 27 4.03 -19.14 1.98
N SER A 28 2.76 -19.44 2.31
CA SER A 28 2.08 -18.83 3.48
C SER A 28 2.23 -19.55 4.83
N MET A 29 2.76 -20.77 4.89
CA MET A 29 2.83 -21.51 6.15
C MET A 29 4.00 -21.00 7.03
N PHE A 30 3.70 -20.10 7.97
CA PHE A 30 4.64 -19.43 8.89
C PHE A 30 5.38 -20.40 9.83
N ASP A 31 4.65 -21.25 10.55
CA ASP A 31 5.26 -22.14 11.55
C ASP A 31 6.12 -23.26 10.94
N GLY A 32 5.86 -23.60 9.67
CA GLY A 32 6.59 -24.57 8.85
C GLY A 32 6.66 -26.00 9.41
N TYR A 33 6.66 -27.00 8.52
CA TYR A 33 7.03 -28.37 8.87
C TYR A 33 8.55 -28.58 8.77
N ASP A 34 9.07 -29.61 9.41
CA ASP A 34 10.52 -29.84 9.55
C ASP A 34 11.29 -29.84 8.23
N TYR A 35 10.68 -30.39 7.17
CA TYR A 35 11.28 -30.38 5.84
C TYR A 35 11.39 -28.94 5.27
N LYS A 36 10.35 -28.11 5.38
CA LYS A 36 10.41 -26.69 4.99
C LYS A 36 11.46 -25.93 5.79
N LYS A 37 11.51 -26.12 7.12
CA LYS A 37 12.52 -25.48 8.00
C LYS A 37 13.95 -25.82 7.58
N LYS A 38 14.19 -27.06 7.14
CA LYS A 38 15.47 -27.48 6.60
C LYS A 38 15.81 -26.74 5.30
N ILE A 39 14.86 -26.64 4.36
CA ILE A 39 15.06 -25.90 3.09
C ILE A 39 15.36 -24.43 3.35
N LEU A 40 14.58 -23.77 4.22
CA LEU A 40 14.81 -22.37 4.62
C LEU A 40 16.24 -22.13 5.13
N LYS A 41 16.77 -23.06 5.92
CA LYS A 41 18.12 -22.97 6.48
C LYS A 41 19.23 -23.26 5.47
N GLU A 42 18.99 -24.18 4.55
CA GLU A 42 20.03 -24.71 3.65
C GLU A 42 20.06 -24.03 2.28
N GLN A 43 18.97 -23.40 1.86
CA GLN A 43 18.74 -22.89 0.49
C GLN A 43 18.16 -21.47 0.46
N ASP A 44 18.31 -20.71 1.55
CA ASP A 44 17.93 -19.27 1.64
C ASP A 44 16.49 -18.98 1.20
N GLY A 45 15.57 -19.91 1.46
CA GLY A 45 14.16 -19.75 1.10
C GLY A 45 13.79 -20.17 -0.32
N LEU A 46 14.73 -20.58 -1.16
CA LEU A 46 14.44 -21.07 -2.51
C LEU A 46 14.10 -22.56 -2.49
N MET A 47 12.96 -22.92 -3.05
CA MET A 47 12.47 -24.30 -3.15
C MET A 47 12.29 -24.68 -4.62
N THR A 48 12.90 -25.79 -5.03
CA THR A 48 12.82 -26.25 -6.42
C THR A 48 11.47 -26.90 -6.73
N LYS A 49 11.08 -26.92 -8.01
CA LYS A 49 9.87 -27.62 -8.50
C LYS A 49 9.83 -29.08 -8.01
N THR A 50 10.93 -29.81 -8.08
CA THR A 50 11.00 -31.21 -7.59
C THR A 50 10.75 -31.31 -6.07
N GLN A 51 11.21 -30.34 -5.29
CA GLN A 51 10.95 -30.32 -3.84
C GLN A 51 9.47 -30.01 -3.56
N ILE A 52 8.86 -29.10 -4.31
CA ILE A 52 7.42 -28.78 -4.23
C ILE A 52 6.57 -30.00 -4.56
N GLU A 53 6.88 -30.68 -5.67
CA GLU A 53 6.21 -31.91 -6.10
C GLU A 53 6.34 -33.02 -5.04
N TYR A 54 7.51 -33.15 -4.43
CA TYR A 54 7.73 -34.08 -3.33
C TYR A 54 6.88 -33.74 -2.10
N ILE A 55 6.79 -32.47 -1.71
CA ILE A 55 5.96 -32.04 -0.57
C ILE A 55 4.49 -32.29 -0.87
N ASN A 56 4.02 -32.01 -2.09
CA ASN A 56 2.65 -32.31 -2.49
C ASN A 56 2.38 -33.82 -2.34
N TYR A 57 3.23 -34.67 -2.94
CA TYR A 57 3.11 -36.12 -2.82
C TYR A 57 3.15 -36.59 -1.36
N SER A 58 4.03 -36.01 -0.56
CA SER A 58 4.11 -36.29 0.86
C SER A 58 2.81 -35.95 1.59
N LEU A 59 2.22 -34.80 1.28
CA LEU A 59 1.00 -34.32 1.93
C LEU A 59 -0.23 -35.13 1.52
N THR A 60 -0.36 -35.45 0.23
CA THR A 60 -1.61 -35.92 -0.36
C THR A 60 -1.59 -37.39 -0.78
N GLY A 61 -0.39 -37.98 -0.89
CA GLY A 61 -0.19 -39.33 -1.44
C GLY A 61 -0.24 -39.37 -2.98
N GLU A 62 -0.56 -38.25 -3.63
CA GLU A 62 -0.80 -38.16 -5.07
C GLU A 62 0.28 -37.32 -5.77
N TYR A 63 0.68 -37.76 -6.95
CA TYR A 63 1.65 -37.02 -7.77
C TYR A 63 0.95 -35.92 -8.56
N ALA A 64 1.44 -34.69 -8.40
CA ALA A 64 1.10 -33.54 -9.25
C ALA A 64 2.35 -33.03 -9.95
N ILE A 65 2.18 -32.48 -11.15
CA ILE A 65 3.24 -31.80 -11.90
C ILE A 65 2.86 -30.32 -11.97
N PHE A 66 3.73 -29.45 -11.45
CA PHE A 66 3.50 -28.01 -11.38
C PHE A 66 4.10 -27.32 -12.61
N ASP A 67 3.49 -27.53 -13.78
CA ASP A 67 3.96 -26.97 -15.06
C ASP A 67 3.76 -25.46 -15.19
N SER A 68 2.91 -24.86 -14.35
CA SER A 68 2.67 -23.42 -14.26
C SER A 68 3.82 -22.64 -13.61
N LEU A 69 4.80 -23.31 -13.00
CA LEU A 69 5.97 -22.65 -12.44
C LEU A 69 6.92 -22.22 -13.57
N GLU A 70 6.90 -20.92 -13.90
CA GLU A 70 7.77 -20.35 -14.95
C GLU A 70 9.25 -20.43 -14.60
N ASN A 71 9.57 -20.29 -13.31
CA ASN A 71 10.90 -20.50 -12.76
C ASN A 71 10.91 -21.86 -12.06
N ASP A 72 11.91 -22.70 -12.33
CA ASP A 72 12.09 -24.02 -11.69
C ASP A 72 12.28 -23.96 -10.16
N GLU A 73 12.22 -22.76 -9.58
CA GLU A 73 12.37 -22.45 -8.16
C GLU A 73 11.34 -21.39 -7.73
N ILE A 74 10.83 -21.52 -6.51
CA ILE A 74 10.00 -20.53 -5.83
C ILE A 74 10.71 -20.01 -4.59
N ASN A 75 10.65 -18.70 -4.38
CA ASN A 75 10.99 -18.10 -3.09
C ASN A 75 9.83 -18.31 -2.11
N CYS A 76 10.00 -19.23 -1.15
CA CYS A 76 8.99 -19.51 -0.12
C CYS A 76 9.00 -18.49 1.04
N LEU A 77 9.85 -17.46 0.97
CA LEU A 77 9.80 -16.27 1.83
C LEU A 77 8.93 -15.15 1.23
N GLU A 78 8.68 -15.19 -0.09
CA GLU A 78 7.74 -14.29 -0.77
C GLU A 78 6.31 -14.77 -0.50
N SER A 79 5.80 -14.42 0.67
CA SER A 79 4.43 -14.73 1.08
C SER A 79 3.45 -13.85 0.30
N GLN A 80 2.62 -14.45 -0.56
CA GLN A 80 1.55 -13.73 -1.25
C GLN A 80 0.23 -13.68 -0.47
N ASN A 81 0.03 -14.61 0.47
CA ASN A 81 -1.13 -14.67 1.35
C ASN A 81 -0.65 -14.93 2.78
N SER A 82 -1.26 -14.34 3.80
CA SER A 82 -1.06 -14.78 5.19
C SER A 82 -2.44 -14.90 5.82
N PRO A 83 -3.08 -16.08 5.76
CA PRO A 83 -4.41 -16.21 6.31
C PRO A 83 -4.35 -15.90 7.82
N LEU A 84 -5.18 -14.97 8.29
CA LEU A 84 -5.28 -14.54 9.71
C LEU A 84 -5.71 -15.63 10.67
N VAL A 85 -5.84 -16.85 10.17
CA VAL A 85 -6.53 -17.93 10.82
C VAL A 85 -5.52 -18.94 11.32
N ALA A 86 -5.41 -19.06 12.63
CA ALA A 86 -4.65 -20.12 13.26
C ALA A 86 -5.64 -21.18 13.76
N TYR A 87 -5.44 -22.41 13.32
CA TYR A 87 -6.09 -23.57 13.90
C TYR A 87 -5.12 -24.21 14.89
N THR A 88 -5.56 -24.39 16.13
CA THR A 88 -4.83 -25.16 17.13
C THR A 88 -5.63 -26.41 17.45
N ILE A 89 -5.09 -27.58 17.11
CA ILE A 89 -5.66 -28.85 17.58
C ILE A 89 -5.50 -28.91 19.10
N THR A 90 -6.60 -28.99 19.83
CA THR A 90 -6.63 -29.01 21.29
C THR A 90 -6.78 -30.43 21.85
N ASP A 91 -7.48 -31.30 21.14
CA ASP A 91 -7.59 -32.73 21.44
C ASP A 91 -7.80 -33.52 20.14
N TYR A 92 -7.52 -34.82 20.16
CA TYR A 92 -7.84 -35.71 19.04
C TYR A 92 -8.01 -37.17 19.47
N GLU A 93 -8.91 -37.85 18.77
CA GLU A 93 -9.07 -39.30 18.81
C GLU A 93 -8.86 -39.90 17.42
N TYR A 94 -8.53 -41.19 17.37
CA TYR A 94 -8.36 -41.88 16.10
C TYR A 94 -8.81 -43.34 16.16
N GLU A 95 -9.19 -43.87 15.00
CA GLU A 95 -9.47 -45.28 14.79
C GLU A 95 -8.82 -45.80 13.50
N GLU A 96 -8.33 -47.04 13.54
CA GLU A 96 -7.81 -47.71 12.35
C GLU A 96 -8.97 -48.37 11.60
N GLN A 97 -9.17 -47.98 10.34
CA GLN A 97 -10.16 -48.56 9.43
C GLN A 97 -9.45 -49.21 8.24
N GLY A 98 -8.98 -50.44 8.42
CA GLY A 98 -8.23 -51.17 7.39
C GLY A 98 -6.84 -50.55 7.19
N GLU A 99 -6.57 -50.03 5.99
CA GLU A 99 -5.30 -49.34 5.67
C GLU A 99 -5.32 -47.85 6.03
N ASN A 100 -6.50 -47.31 6.34
CA ASN A 100 -6.70 -45.90 6.68
C ASN A 100 -6.76 -45.68 8.20
N ILE A 101 -6.42 -44.46 8.61
CA ILE A 101 -6.62 -43.94 9.97
C ILE A 101 -7.63 -42.81 9.86
N VAL A 102 -8.75 -42.92 10.58
CA VAL A 102 -9.71 -41.84 10.71
C VAL A 102 -9.38 -41.09 12.00
N LEU A 103 -8.94 -39.83 11.86
CA LEU A 103 -8.61 -38.94 12.94
C LEU A 103 -9.73 -37.91 13.10
N LYS A 104 -10.19 -37.72 14.33
CA LYS A 104 -11.16 -36.69 14.68
C LYS A 104 -10.52 -35.77 15.73
N ALA A 105 -10.31 -34.52 15.37
CA ALA A 105 -9.64 -33.53 16.18
C ALA A 105 -10.58 -32.38 16.55
N ASP A 106 -10.53 -31.98 17.81
CA ASP A 106 -11.06 -30.71 18.26
C ASP A 106 -10.03 -29.63 17.96
N ALA A 107 -10.45 -28.57 17.26
CA ALA A 107 -9.59 -27.46 16.89
C ALA A 107 -10.19 -26.14 17.34
N ASP A 108 -9.41 -25.36 18.08
CA ASP A 108 -9.75 -23.97 18.34
C ASP A 108 -9.25 -23.14 17.14
N PHE A 109 -10.12 -22.30 16.62
CA PHE A 109 -9.81 -21.34 15.58
C PHE A 109 -9.68 -19.96 16.19
N PHE A 110 -8.59 -19.31 15.82
CA PHE A 110 -8.27 -17.96 16.24
C PHE A 110 -8.05 -17.12 15.00
N LYS A 111 -8.84 -16.04 14.86
CA LYS A 111 -8.56 -14.95 13.93
C LYS A 111 -7.88 -13.83 14.72
N LYS A 112 -6.65 -13.47 14.37
CA LYS A 112 -5.93 -12.36 15.05
C LYS A 112 -6.76 -11.08 14.91
N GLY A 113 -7.05 -10.40 16.03
CA GLY A 113 -7.93 -9.22 16.07
C GLY A 113 -9.39 -9.51 16.44
N SER A 114 -9.81 -10.79 16.47
CA SER A 114 -11.13 -11.18 16.97
C SER A 114 -11.06 -11.63 18.43
N THR A 115 -12.04 -11.22 19.25
CA THR A 115 -12.27 -11.77 20.59
C THR A 115 -13.04 -13.09 20.56
N GLU A 116 -13.60 -13.46 19.40
CA GLU A 116 -14.36 -14.69 19.25
C GLU A 116 -13.45 -15.91 19.12
N LYS A 117 -13.87 -17.00 19.79
CA LYS A 117 -13.22 -18.30 19.71
C LYS A 117 -14.17 -19.26 19.01
N ARG A 118 -13.88 -19.60 17.76
CA ARG A 118 -14.61 -20.67 17.06
C ARG A 118 -14.03 -22.02 17.43
N LYS A 119 -14.91 -23.00 17.51
CA LYS A 119 -14.54 -24.39 17.73
C LYS A 119 -14.93 -25.21 16.53
N TYR A 120 -13.99 -25.99 16.03
CA TYR A 120 -14.18 -26.87 14.90
C TYR A 120 -13.92 -28.32 15.31
N ILE A 121 -14.67 -29.23 14.71
CA ILE A 121 -14.35 -30.65 14.66
C ILE A 121 -13.76 -30.94 13.28
N ILE A 122 -12.50 -31.36 13.23
CA ILE A 122 -11.80 -31.75 12.01
C ILE A 122 -11.78 -33.28 11.93
N THR A 123 -12.39 -33.84 10.89
CA THR A 123 -12.28 -35.28 10.58
C THR A 123 -11.35 -35.45 9.40
N ALA A 124 -10.19 -36.06 9.62
CA ALA A 124 -9.20 -36.36 8.59
C ALA A 124 -9.09 -37.87 8.36
N VAL A 125 -9.05 -38.29 7.10
CA VAL A 125 -8.69 -39.66 6.71
C VAL A 125 -7.25 -39.65 6.26
N LEU A 126 -6.42 -40.45 6.93
CA LEU A 126 -4.99 -40.57 6.65
C LEU A 126 -4.66 -41.96 6.11
N GLU A 127 -3.69 -42.02 5.21
CA GLU A 127 -3.10 -43.26 4.72
C GLU A 127 -1.61 -43.31 5.10
N ARG A 128 -1.07 -44.52 5.32
CA ARG A 128 0.36 -44.71 5.60
C ARG A 128 1.18 -44.44 4.35
N ASN A 129 2.02 -43.40 4.39
CA ASN A 129 2.98 -43.07 3.34
C ASN A 129 4.39 -43.02 3.95
N PRO A 130 5.21 -44.11 3.84
CA PRO A 130 6.53 -44.16 4.45
C PRO A 130 7.54 -43.15 3.88
N TYR A 131 7.21 -42.48 2.77
CA TYR A 131 8.04 -41.44 2.16
C TYR A 131 7.60 -40.02 2.52
N SER A 132 6.51 -39.89 3.28
CA SER A 132 5.98 -38.59 3.69
C SER A 132 6.89 -37.91 4.72
N CYS A 133 7.17 -36.62 4.51
CA CYS A 133 7.72 -35.70 5.48
C CYS A 133 6.72 -35.24 6.56
N PHE A 134 5.47 -35.72 6.54
CA PHE A 134 4.45 -35.52 7.57
C PHE A 134 4.27 -36.80 8.40
N ASP A 135 5.33 -37.18 9.12
CA ASP A 135 5.36 -38.31 10.05
C ASP A 135 4.96 -39.67 9.46
N GLY A 136 5.16 -39.86 8.16
CA GLY A 136 4.86 -41.12 7.48
C GLY A 136 3.40 -41.30 7.10
N TYR A 137 2.62 -40.21 7.03
CA TYR A 137 1.22 -40.22 6.64
C TYR A 137 0.93 -39.22 5.52
N SER A 138 -0.06 -39.55 4.70
CA SER A 138 -0.66 -38.63 3.72
C SER A 138 -2.14 -38.48 4.00
N ILE A 139 -2.70 -37.34 3.63
CA ILE A 139 -4.10 -37.01 3.84
C ILE A 139 -4.88 -37.44 2.60
N VAL A 140 -5.87 -38.30 2.81
CA VAL A 140 -6.84 -38.71 1.78
C VAL A 140 -7.97 -37.70 1.69
N SER A 141 -8.51 -37.29 2.85
CA SER A 141 -9.57 -36.29 2.91
C SER A 141 -9.60 -35.56 4.25
N ILE A 142 -10.14 -34.34 4.24
CA ILE A 142 -10.43 -33.55 5.45
C ILE A 142 -11.83 -32.97 5.34
N LYS A 143 -12.59 -33.13 6.41
CA LYS A 143 -13.87 -32.45 6.63
C LYS A 143 -13.76 -31.61 7.90
N THR A 144 -14.29 -30.39 7.86
CA THR A 144 -14.31 -29.46 8.99
C THR A 144 -15.76 -29.13 9.33
N GLU A 145 -16.14 -29.23 10.60
CA GLU A 145 -17.49 -28.90 11.09
C GLU A 145 -17.38 -27.81 12.17
N ASP A 146 -18.05 -26.66 11.96
CA ASP A 146 -18.17 -25.61 12.99
C ASP A 146 -19.15 -26.07 14.08
N VAL A 147 -18.71 -26.08 15.33
CA VAL A 147 -19.52 -26.49 16.50
C VAL A 147 -19.69 -25.34 17.49
N THR A 148 -19.47 -24.10 17.05
CA THR A 148 -19.67 -22.90 17.85
C THR A 148 -21.17 -22.66 18.04
N GLU A 149 -21.63 -22.55 19.29
CA GLU A 149 -23.04 -22.25 19.59
C GLU A 149 -23.32 -20.75 19.36
N TYR A 150 -24.11 -20.41 18.34
CA TYR A 150 -24.61 -19.05 18.08
C TYR A 150 -26.14 -18.97 18.26
N GLU A 151 -26.65 -17.89 18.86
CA GLU A 151 -28.07 -17.54 18.78
C GLU A 151 -28.36 -16.95 17.39
N HIS A 152 -29.09 -17.70 16.55
CA HIS A 152 -29.36 -17.37 15.15
C HIS A 152 -30.34 -16.20 14.96
N GLY A 153 -30.01 -15.29 14.04
CA GLY A 153 -30.95 -14.40 13.35
C GLY A 153 -30.95 -14.73 11.85
N ASP A 154 -32.13 -14.87 11.26
CA ASP A 154 -32.40 -15.48 9.95
C ASP A 154 -31.83 -14.71 8.71
N GLU A 155 -31.41 -15.48 7.70
CA GLU A 155 -30.99 -15.02 6.36
C GLU A 155 -32.13 -14.40 5.51
N ALA A 156 -31.80 -13.42 4.67
CA ALA A 156 -32.66 -12.97 3.58
C ALA A 156 -31.88 -12.71 2.27
N THR A 157 -32.22 -13.48 1.24
CA THR A 157 -31.94 -13.19 -0.19
C THR A 157 -32.84 -12.06 -0.73
N ILE A 158 -32.39 -11.22 -1.68
CA ILE A 158 -33.14 -10.72 -2.87
C ILE A 158 -32.29 -9.77 -3.76
N THR A 159 -32.65 -9.79 -5.05
CA THR A 159 -32.14 -9.10 -6.27
C THR A 159 -32.30 -7.57 -6.38
N ALA A 160 -31.37 -6.96 -7.13
CA ALA A 160 -31.11 -5.54 -7.38
C ALA A 160 -32.19 -4.67 -8.07
N THR A 161 -32.24 -3.37 -7.70
CA THR A 161 -32.07 -2.20 -8.61
C THR A 161 -32.02 -0.86 -7.82
N SER A 162 -30.88 -0.17 -7.91
CA SER A 162 -30.61 1.28 -7.71
C SER A 162 -31.51 2.13 -6.78
N VAL A 163 -31.32 2.09 -5.45
CA VAL A 163 -31.64 3.15 -4.44
C VAL A 163 -30.84 2.89 -3.15
N ASP A 164 -30.37 3.95 -2.48
CA ASP A 164 -29.84 4.06 -1.11
C ASP A 164 -29.23 2.78 -0.51
N LEU A 165 -27.90 2.64 -0.63
CA LEU A 165 -27.14 1.45 -0.21
C LEU A 165 -27.38 1.12 1.28
N SER A 166 -27.64 2.13 2.13
CA SER A 166 -27.91 1.93 3.55
C SER A 166 -29.21 1.18 3.82
N ASP A 167 -30.27 1.46 3.06
CA ASP A 167 -31.56 0.77 3.19
C ASP A 167 -31.49 -0.66 2.62
N THR A 168 -30.70 -0.85 1.56
CA THR A 168 -30.52 -2.15 0.91
C THR A 168 -29.70 -3.12 1.76
N LEU A 169 -28.73 -2.61 2.52
CA LEU A 169 -27.81 -3.39 3.35
C LEU A 169 -28.19 -3.42 4.84
N ASP A 170 -29.37 -2.91 5.22
CA ASP A 170 -29.86 -2.77 6.61
C ASP A 170 -28.87 -2.03 7.55
N ILE A 171 -28.22 -0.99 7.03
CA ILE A 171 -27.25 -0.19 7.77
C ILE A 171 -27.96 0.77 8.71
N LYS A 172 -27.58 0.71 10.00
CA LYS A 172 -28.15 1.55 11.04
C LYS A 172 -27.36 2.85 11.19
N GLU A 173 -28.09 3.94 11.41
CA GLU A 173 -27.50 5.24 11.69
C GLU A 173 -26.68 5.23 12.99
N TYR A 174 -25.42 5.65 12.88
CA TYR A 174 -24.48 5.77 13.98
C TYR A 174 -24.92 6.85 14.97
N GLN A 175 -24.88 6.51 16.26
CA GLN A 175 -25.25 7.42 17.34
C GLN A 175 -24.00 8.11 17.88
N TYR A 176 -23.80 9.37 17.50
CA TYR A 176 -22.62 10.13 17.90
C TYR A 176 -22.55 10.34 19.42
N PRO A 177 -21.39 10.09 20.06
CA PRO A 177 -21.16 10.45 21.45
C PRO A 177 -21.14 11.98 21.63
N GLU A 178 -21.32 12.45 22.88
CA GLU A 178 -21.25 13.89 23.20
C GLU A 178 -19.85 14.48 22.94
N GLU A 179 -18.80 13.67 23.17
CA GLU A 179 -17.41 14.01 22.90
C GLU A 179 -16.84 13.05 21.86
N PHE A 180 -16.09 13.58 20.89
CA PHE A 180 -15.45 12.76 19.87
C PHE A 180 -14.41 11.82 20.49
N ALA A 181 -14.48 10.55 20.11
CA ALA A 181 -13.47 9.55 20.42
C ALA A 181 -13.30 8.60 19.23
N ILE A 182 -12.08 8.12 19.02
CA ILE A 182 -11.80 7.12 17.98
C ILE A 182 -12.21 5.74 18.51
N GLY A 183 -13.25 5.16 17.90
CA GLY A 183 -13.66 3.77 18.13
C GLY A 183 -12.79 2.75 17.39
N ASP A 184 -13.08 1.47 17.57
CA ASP A 184 -12.24 0.39 17.05
C ASP A 184 -12.27 0.32 15.50
N ASN A 185 -13.41 0.58 14.87
CA ASN A 185 -13.53 0.55 13.41
C ASN A 185 -12.83 1.74 12.76
N LEU A 186 -13.02 2.95 13.32
CA LEU A 186 -12.31 4.14 12.87
C LEU A 186 -10.80 4.01 13.10
N ARG A 187 -10.38 3.44 14.24
CA ARG A 187 -8.96 3.15 14.52
C ARG A 187 -8.37 2.22 13.46
N ALA A 188 -9.00 1.08 13.22
CA ALA A 188 -8.51 0.10 12.26
C ALA A 188 -8.36 0.72 10.87
N MET A 189 -9.34 1.50 10.43
CA MET A 189 -9.27 2.23 9.16
C MET A 189 -8.13 3.26 9.13
N LEU A 190 -7.89 4.02 10.19
CA LEU A 190 -6.80 5.01 10.25
C LEU A 190 -5.41 4.36 10.27
N GLU A 191 -5.23 3.29 11.03
CA GLU A 191 -3.99 2.52 11.06
C GLU A 191 -3.69 1.90 9.70
N ASN A 192 -4.73 1.39 9.03
CA ASN A 192 -4.62 0.90 7.68
C ASN A 192 -4.21 2.01 6.69
N CYS A 193 -4.83 3.19 6.78
CA CYS A 193 -4.41 4.36 6.00
C CYS A 193 -2.93 4.68 6.21
N ALA A 194 -2.43 4.57 7.45
CA ALA A 194 -1.06 4.90 7.77
C ALA A 194 -0.02 4.00 7.07
N ILE A 195 -0.42 2.80 6.65
CA ILE A 195 0.44 1.88 5.92
C ILE A 195 0.46 2.23 4.43
N TYR A 196 -0.70 2.50 3.84
CA TYR A 196 -0.86 2.55 2.38
C TYR A 196 -0.90 3.97 1.81
N TYR A 197 -1.21 4.96 2.62
CA TYR A 197 -1.28 6.36 2.22
C TYR A 197 -0.24 7.18 2.96
N THR A 198 0.59 7.89 2.19
CA THR A 198 1.31 9.05 2.71
C THR A 198 0.40 10.28 2.66
N ASP A 199 -0.35 10.39 1.57
CA ASP A 199 -1.32 11.44 1.28
C ASP A 199 -2.60 10.83 0.71
N TYR A 200 -3.75 11.33 1.16
CA TYR A 200 -5.07 11.00 0.62
C TYR A 200 -6.01 12.19 0.74
N ASN A 201 -6.84 12.38 -0.28
CA ASN A 201 -7.96 13.31 -0.30
C ASN A 201 -9.16 12.65 -0.98
N ASN A 202 -10.35 12.83 -0.43
CA ASN A 202 -11.56 12.20 -0.96
C ASN A 202 -12.03 12.77 -2.31
N SER A 203 -11.43 13.87 -2.78
CA SER A 203 -11.64 14.42 -4.11
C SER A 203 -10.71 13.84 -5.19
N ASN A 204 -9.81 12.92 -4.82
CA ASN A 204 -8.92 12.26 -5.76
C ASN A 204 -9.70 11.48 -6.83
N GLU A 205 -9.18 11.49 -8.06
CA GLU A 205 -9.73 10.69 -9.15
C GLU A 205 -9.58 9.21 -8.85
N ILE A 206 -10.64 8.44 -9.14
CA ILE A 206 -10.69 7.00 -8.93
C ILE A 206 -10.49 6.35 -10.30
N ASP A 207 -9.37 5.68 -10.48
CA ASP A 207 -9.10 4.84 -11.65
C ASP A 207 -9.07 3.35 -11.26
N ALA A 208 -8.91 2.48 -12.25
CA ALA A 208 -8.93 1.04 -12.02
C ALA A 208 -7.78 0.55 -11.13
N GLU A 209 -6.61 1.20 -11.14
CA GLU A 209 -5.49 0.82 -10.28
C GLU A 209 -5.78 1.20 -8.82
N TRP A 210 -6.34 2.39 -8.62
CA TRP A 210 -6.78 2.86 -7.30
C TRP A 210 -7.90 1.99 -6.73
N GLU A 211 -8.91 1.64 -7.54
CA GLU A 211 -10.00 0.74 -7.13
C GLU A 211 -9.46 -0.61 -6.64
N GLN A 212 -8.52 -1.20 -7.37
CA GLN A 212 -7.91 -2.46 -6.97
C GLN A 212 -7.08 -2.32 -5.69
N GLY A 213 -6.31 -1.24 -5.56
CA GLY A 213 -5.61 -0.91 -4.33
C GLY A 213 -6.57 -0.75 -3.14
N PHE A 214 -7.71 -0.11 -3.33
CA PHE A 214 -8.73 0.04 -2.30
C PHE A 214 -9.35 -1.30 -1.89
N ILE A 215 -9.73 -2.15 -2.86
CA ILE A 215 -10.24 -3.50 -2.60
C ILE A 215 -9.21 -4.30 -1.81
N HIS A 216 -7.96 -4.32 -2.25
CA HIS A 216 -6.85 -5.00 -1.60
C HIS A 216 -6.67 -4.52 -0.14
N ASN A 217 -6.70 -3.20 0.06
CA ASN A 217 -6.36 -2.59 1.34
C ASN A 217 -7.52 -2.53 2.32
N PHE A 218 -8.78 -2.46 1.89
CA PHE A 218 -9.93 -2.28 2.80
C PHE A 218 -10.91 -3.45 2.75
N CYS A 219 -11.08 -4.11 1.60
CA CYS A 219 -12.02 -5.23 1.45
C CYS A 219 -11.34 -6.59 1.65
N GLN A 220 -10.04 -6.68 1.32
CA GLN A 220 -9.23 -7.89 1.40
C GLN A 220 -8.07 -7.72 2.38
N ASN A 221 -8.17 -6.82 3.36
CA ASN A 221 -7.10 -6.64 4.33
C ASN A 221 -7.37 -7.38 5.61
N SER A 222 -6.36 -8.14 5.98
CA SER A 222 -6.46 -9.12 7.01
C SER A 222 -6.11 -8.54 8.40
N TRP A 223 -5.24 -7.53 8.47
CA TRP A 223 -4.74 -7.01 9.75
C TRP A 223 -5.63 -5.91 10.35
N PHE A 224 -6.41 -5.21 9.53
CA PHE A 224 -7.22 -4.05 9.94
C PHE A 224 -8.72 -4.25 9.68
N GLY A 225 -9.23 -5.44 10.02
CA GLY A 225 -10.65 -5.74 9.89
C GLY A 225 -11.53 -4.85 10.77
N TYR A 226 -12.73 -4.54 10.28
CA TYR A 226 -13.75 -3.73 10.95
C TYR A 226 -15.08 -4.49 10.95
N ASP A 227 -15.97 -4.13 11.88
CA ASP A 227 -17.18 -4.89 12.24
C ASP A 227 -18.04 -5.27 11.05
N TYR A 228 -18.23 -4.36 10.08
CA TYR A 228 -19.03 -4.65 8.90
C TYR A 228 -18.46 -5.81 8.08
N LEU A 229 -17.18 -5.73 7.71
CA LEU A 229 -16.51 -6.79 6.94
C LEU A 229 -16.40 -8.09 7.74
N ASN A 230 -16.14 -7.98 9.05
CA ASN A 230 -16.08 -9.14 9.95
C ASN A 230 -17.43 -9.84 10.05
N SER A 231 -18.54 -9.10 10.17
CA SER A 231 -19.89 -9.67 10.29
C SER A 231 -20.30 -10.51 9.08
N ILE A 232 -19.81 -10.16 7.88
CA ILE A 232 -20.05 -10.94 6.65
C ILE A 232 -19.33 -12.29 6.76
N GLY A 233 -18.05 -12.25 7.16
CA GLY A 233 -17.26 -13.45 7.47
C GLY A 233 -17.87 -14.31 8.58
N ASP A 234 -18.49 -13.68 9.57
CA ASP A 234 -19.05 -14.35 10.74
C ASP A 234 -20.37 -15.07 10.45
N ASN A 235 -21.13 -14.57 9.49
CA ASN A 235 -22.33 -15.22 8.98
C ASN A 235 -22.05 -16.28 7.91
N GLY A 236 -20.78 -16.68 7.73
CA GLY A 236 -20.37 -17.70 6.75
C GLY A 236 -20.25 -17.19 5.32
N GLY A 237 -20.41 -15.88 5.09
CA GLY A 237 -20.12 -15.24 3.82
C GLY A 237 -18.62 -14.99 3.65
N LEU A 238 -18.00 -15.58 2.64
CA LEU A 238 -16.59 -15.32 2.30
C LEU A 238 -16.45 -14.37 1.10
N THR A 239 -17.57 -13.85 0.61
CA THR A 239 -17.63 -12.93 -0.51
C THR A 239 -18.41 -11.68 -0.17
N ILE A 240 -18.02 -10.58 -0.80
CA ILE A 240 -18.80 -9.34 -0.81
C ILE A 240 -19.11 -8.95 -2.26
N SER A 241 -20.28 -8.39 -2.48
CA SER A 241 -20.69 -7.92 -3.80
C SER A 241 -20.06 -6.56 -4.14
N LYS A 242 -20.15 -6.16 -5.41
CA LYS A 242 -19.78 -4.82 -5.87
C LYS A 242 -20.46 -3.72 -5.04
N GLU A 243 -21.75 -3.85 -4.73
CA GLU A 243 -22.48 -2.86 -3.94
C GLU A 243 -21.93 -2.73 -2.51
N GLN A 244 -21.45 -3.83 -1.93
CA GLN A 244 -20.82 -3.80 -0.61
C GLN A 244 -19.43 -3.16 -0.65
N VAL A 245 -18.66 -3.35 -1.72
CA VAL A 245 -17.40 -2.63 -1.97
C VAL A 245 -17.66 -1.12 -2.08
N GLU A 246 -18.66 -0.72 -2.87
CA GLU A 246 -19.03 0.68 -3.05
C GLU A 246 -19.56 1.33 -1.75
N TYR A 247 -20.28 0.56 -0.93
CA TYR A 247 -20.68 0.99 0.42
C TYR A 247 -19.47 1.18 1.35
N ILE A 248 -18.50 0.27 1.33
CA ILE A 248 -17.25 0.40 2.11
C ILE A 248 -16.48 1.64 1.64
N TYR A 249 -16.40 1.88 0.32
CA TYR A 249 -15.79 3.08 -0.23
C TYR A 249 -16.53 4.36 0.20
N ASN A 250 -17.86 4.36 0.19
CA ASN A 250 -18.64 5.49 0.67
C ASN A 250 -18.42 5.75 2.17
N SER A 251 -18.35 4.68 2.96
CA SER A 251 -18.02 4.76 4.39
C SER A 251 -16.64 5.36 4.60
N PHE A 252 -15.66 4.97 3.79
CA PHE A 252 -14.29 5.46 3.84
C PHE A 252 -14.17 6.93 3.41
N SER A 253 -14.68 7.30 2.24
CA SER A 253 -14.42 8.59 1.59
C SER A 253 -15.51 9.65 1.85
N GLY A 254 -16.71 9.22 2.21
CA GLY A 254 -17.92 10.05 2.26
C GLY A 254 -18.52 10.33 0.87
N ASN A 255 -17.89 9.84 -0.20
CA ASN A 255 -18.33 10.03 -1.58
C ASN A 255 -18.92 8.73 -2.16
N SER A 256 -19.89 8.85 -3.06
CA SER A 256 -20.39 7.71 -3.82
C SER A 256 -19.61 7.59 -5.11
N ALA A 257 -19.11 6.39 -5.42
CA ALA A 257 -18.46 6.07 -6.69
C ALA A 257 -18.91 4.69 -7.16
N GLU A 258 -18.96 4.51 -8.48
CA GLU A 258 -19.16 3.19 -9.10
C GLU A 258 -17.79 2.57 -9.37
N PHE A 259 -17.57 1.33 -8.92
CA PHE A 259 -16.32 0.62 -9.16
C PHE A 259 -16.37 -0.03 -10.54
N MET A 260 -15.70 0.59 -11.52
CA MET A 260 -15.74 0.18 -12.93
C MET A 260 -14.88 -1.05 -13.21
N SER A 261 -13.90 -1.34 -12.35
CA SER A 261 -13.07 -2.56 -12.42
C SER A 261 -13.83 -3.83 -12.04
N LEU A 262 -15.00 -3.70 -11.39
CA LEU A 262 -15.82 -4.83 -10.96
C LEU A 262 -17.00 -5.07 -11.91
N THR A 263 -17.20 -6.34 -12.29
CA THR A 263 -18.36 -6.74 -13.07
C THR A 263 -19.58 -6.94 -12.16
N GLU A 264 -20.77 -6.56 -12.61
CA GLU A 264 -22.03 -6.88 -11.93
C GLU A 264 -22.18 -8.40 -11.67
N GLY A 265 -22.37 -8.78 -10.42
CA GLY A 265 -22.43 -10.18 -9.97
C GLY A 265 -21.07 -10.85 -9.76
N GLU A 266 -19.96 -10.10 -9.83
CA GLU A 266 -18.65 -10.55 -9.39
C GLU A 266 -18.54 -10.42 -7.87
N ASP A 267 -18.24 -11.54 -7.24
CA ASP A 267 -18.09 -11.66 -5.79
C ASP A 267 -16.62 -11.52 -5.41
N ILE A 268 -16.30 -10.54 -4.56
CA ILE A 268 -14.95 -10.31 -4.03
C ILE A 268 -14.74 -11.19 -2.81
N LYS A 269 -13.74 -12.06 -2.88
CA LYS A 269 -13.36 -12.91 -1.76
C LYS A 269 -12.62 -12.12 -0.70
N ILE A 270 -13.23 -11.98 0.48
CA ILE A 270 -12.64 -11.25 1.62
C ILE A 270 -11.55 -12.07 2.31
N ASP A 271 -11.48 -13.37 2.05
CA ASP A 271 -10.45 -14.29 2.54
C ASP A 271 -9.23 -14.41 1.61
N GLU A 272 -9.26 -13.79 0.42
CA GLU A 272 -8.08 -13.53 -0.43
C GLU A 272 -7.25 -12.37 0.15
N ALA A 273 -6.92 -12.52 1.43
CA ALA A 273 -6.41 -11.49 2.27
C ALA A 273 -4.99 -11.07 1.86
N SER A 274 -4.85 -9.82 1.49
CA SER A 274 -3.59 -9.18 1.18
C SER A 274 -3.20 -8.20 2.28
N SER A 275 -2.26 -8.62 3.10
CA SER A 275 -1.61 -7.73 4.06
C SER A 275 -0.12 -7.90 3.87
N GLY A 276 0.58 -6.81 3.55
CA GLY A 276 2.03 -6.80 3.57
C GLY A 276 2.57 -7.11 4.97
N PHE A 277 3.89 -7.25 5.11
CA PHE A 277 4.56 -7.42 6.41
C PHE A 277 4.65 -6.11 7.23
N SER A 278 3.68 -5.21 7.04
CA SER A 278 3.63 -3.90 7.67
C SER A 278 2.46 -3.84 8.65
N TYR A 279 2.70 -3.19 9.79
CA TYR A 279 1.75 -3.00 10.87
C TYR A 279 1.78 -1.53 11.28
N ALA A 280 0.63 -0.97 11.63
CA ALA A 280 0.52 0.37 12.18
C ALA A 280 -0.29 0.32 13.48
N GLU A 281 0.13 1.11 14.46
CA GLU A 281 -0.54 1.28 15.74
C GLU A 281 -0.74 2.78 15.98
N LEU A 282 -1.99 3.22 16.16
CA LEU A 282 -2.29 4.60 16.53
C LEU A 282 -1.95 4.80 18.02
N LEU A 283 -0.83 5.47 18.29
CA LEU A 283 -0.30 5.69 19.63
C LEU A 283 -1.00 6.84 20.37
N ASP A 284 -1.20 7.98 19.71
CA ASP A 284 -1.80 9.18 20.28
C ASP A 284 -2.62 9.95 19.23
N TYR A 285 -3.60 10.71 19.68
CA TYR A 285 -4.31 11.68 18.85
C TYR A 285 -4.79 12.89 19.64
N LYS A 286 -4.84 14.05 18.99
CA LYS A 286 -5.39 15.29 19.53
C LYS A 286 -6.38 15.88 18.55
N THR A 287 -7.52 16.31 19.07
CA THR A 287 -8.54 17.01 18.30
C THR A 287 -8.22 18.50 18.22
N GLU A 288 -8.30 19.06 17.02
CA GLU A 288 -8.27 20.48 16.73
C GLU A 288 -9.69 20.92 16.36
N ASP A 289 -10.31 21.68 17.25
CA ASP A 289 -11.73 22.01 17.19
C ASP A 289 -12.02 22.96 16.00
N ASN A 290 -12.83 22.50 15.04
CA ASN A 290 -13.14 23.26 13.83
C ASN A 290 -14.53 22.93 13.25
N GLY A 291 -15.59 23.13 14.03
CA GLY A 291 -16.96 23.16 13.51
C GLY A 291 -17.50 21.79 13.08
N ASP A 292 -17.88 21.65 11.79
CA ASP A 292 -18.54 20.45 11.24
C ASP A 292 -17.55 19.33 10.87
N GLU A 293 -16.25 19.63 10.83
CA GLU A 293 -15.16 18.70 10.52
C GLU A 293 -14.33 18.41 11.77
N ILE A 294 -13.80 17.20 11.87
CA ILE A 294 -12.95 16.78 13.00
C ILE A 294 -11.52 16.69 12.48
N ASN A 295 -10.69 17.65 12.88
CA ASN A 295 -9.27 17.66 12.55
C ASN A 295 -8.48 16.98 13.66
N LEU A 296 -7.63 16.03 13.29
CA LEU A 296 -6.83 15.23 14.19
C LEU A 296 -5.35 15.44 13.88
N SER A 297 -4.56 15.70 14.92
CA SER A 297 -3.13 15.43 14.93
C SER A 297 -2.94 14.02 15.48
N VAL A 298 -2.32 13.12 14.71
CA VAL A 298 -2.18 11.70 15.04
C VAL A 298 -0.73 11.28 15.07
N THR A 299 -0.42 10.29 15.90
CA THR A 299 0.89 9.66 15.97
C THR A 299 0.74 8.16 15.76
N PHE A 300 1.38 7.62 14.73
CA PHE A 300 1.40 6.19 14.44
C PHE A 300 2.78 5.62 14.70
N LYS A 301 2.83 4.39 15.19
CA LYS A 301 3.99 3.52 15.06
C LYS A 301 3.76 2.58 13.89
N ILE A 302 4.63 2.60 12.90
CA ILE A 302 4.60 1.70 11.76
C ILE A 302 5.78 0.73 11.88
N SER A 303 5.49 -0.56 11.96
CA SER A 303 6.47 -1.63 11.97
C SER A 303 6.46 -2.32 10.62
N ASN A 304 7.59 -2.40 9.92
CA ASN A 304 7.71 -3.20 8.69
C ASN A 304 8.98 -4.07 8.71
N ALA A 305 9.05 -5.06 7.82
CA ALA A 305 10.17 -6.01 7.76
C ALA A 305 11.52 -5.40 7.30
N VAL A 306 11.50 -4.21 6.68
CA VAL A 306 12.65 -3.59 6.01
C VAL A 306 13.29 -2.52 6.90
N ASP A 307 12.48 -1.60 7.41
CA ASP A 307 12.85 -0.41 8.18
C ASP A 307 12.74 -0.62 9.70
N GLY A 308 12.06 -1.69 10.13
CA GLY A 308 11.75 -1.92 11.54
C GLY A 308 10.64 -1.00 12.03
N ASP A 309 10.72 -0.60 13.30
CA ASP A 309 9.73 0.29 13.93
C ASP A 309 10.08 1.75 13.65
N ILE A 310 9.21 2.45 12.91
CA ILE A 310 9.26 3.90 12.68
C ILE A 310 8.05 4.57 13.30
N GLU A 311 8.21 5.75 13.86
CA GLU A 311 7.07 6.57 14.28
C GLU A 311 6.80 7.66 13.23
N LYS A 312 5.52 7.90 12.92
CA LYS A 312 5.04 8.92 11.99
C LYS A 312 4.01 9.82 12.68
N GLU A 313 4.08 11.11 12.41
CA GLU A 313 3.07 12.10 12.79
C GLU A 313 2.22 12.45 11.58
N GLY A 314 0.95 12.74 11.80
CA GLY A 314 0.03 13.02 10.71
C GLY A 314 -1.09 13.98 11.06
N LYS A 315 -1.76 14.45 10.01
CA LYS A 315 -2.96 15.27 10.06
C LYS A 315 -4.07 14.52 9.33
N VAL A 316 -5.23 14.41 9.99
CA VAL A 316 -6.41 13.75 9.43
C VAL A 316 -7.61 14.66 9.58
N THR A 317 -8.37 14.86 8.51
CA THR A 317 -9.67 15.54 8.56
C THR A 317 -10.77 14.52 8.32
N LEU A 318 -11.65 14.37 9.31
CA LEU A 318 -12.83 13.51 9.24
C LEU A 318 -14.10 14.34 9.06
N ILE A 319 -15.06 13.75 8.34
CA ILE A 319 -16.42 14.27 8.19
C ILE A 319 -17.42 13.28 8.79
N LYS A 320 -18.53 13.79 9.31
CA LYS A 320 -19.63 12.97 9.81
C LYS A 320 -20.33 12.27 8.65
N ASN A 321 -20.35 10.94 8.70
CA ASN A 321 -21.10 10.08 7.80
C ASN A 321 -21.88 9.07 8.65
N PRO A 322 -23.13 9.38 9.05
CA PRO A 322 -23.89 8.54 9.99
C PRO A 322 -24.09 7.09 9.55
N TYR A 323 -23.91 6.77 8.27
CA TYR A 323 -24.06 5.41 7.75
C TYR A 323 -22.71 4.74 7.45
N SER A 324 -21.60 5.35 7.84
CA SER A 324 -20.27 4.78 7.66
C SER A 324 -20.06 3.56 8.57
N CYS A 325 -19.48 2.49 8.02
CA CYS A 325 -18.98 1.35 8.79
C CYS A 325 -17.72 1.67 9.64
N PHE A 326 -17.19 2.88 9.57
CA PHE A 326 -16.05 3.37 10.35
C PHE A 326 -16.50 4.32 11.47
N ASP A 327 -17.36 3.81 12.36
CA ASP A 327 -17.91 4.52 13.52
C ASP A 327 -18.61 5.85 13.16
N GLY A 328 -19.29 5.90 12.02
CA GLY A 328 -20.02 7.10 11.60
C GLY A 328 -19.15 8.23 11.05
N TYR A 329 -17.89 7.96 10.69
CA TYR A 329 -16.99 8.96 10.10
C TYR A 329 -16.44 8.50 8.76
N SER A 330 -16.10 9.47 7.92
CA SER A 330 -15.35 9.27 6.67
C SER A 330 -14.11 10.17 6.65
N VAL A 331 -13.08 9.73 5.96
CA VAL A 331 -11.83 10.47 5.77
C VAL A 331 -12.02 11.45 4.61
N LYS A 332 -11.89 12.75 4.91
CA LYS A 332 -11.83 13.80 3.89
C LYS A 332 -10.40 14.00 3.41
N SER A 333 -9.44 14.01 4.33
CA SER A 333 -8.01 14.06 4.02
C SER A 333 -7.18 13.32 5.08
N PHE A 334 -6.03 12.81 4.65
CA PHE A 334 -5.07 12.11 5.50
C PHE A 334 -3.66 12.39 4.99
N HIS A 335 -2.76 12.80 5.90
CA HIS A 335 -1.35 13.02 5.62
C HIS A 335 -0.49 12.49 6.77
N ILE A 336 0.62 11.81 6.48
CA ILE A 336 1.60 11.37 7.48
C ILE A 336 3.05 11.64 7.04
N SER A 337 3.92 11.93 8.01
CA SER A 337 5.36 12.18 7.83
C SER A 337 6.17 11.57 9.00
N LYS A 338 7.49 11.34 8.84
CA LYS A 338 8.33 10.70 9.88
C LYS A 338 8.47 11.61 11.12
N ILE A 339 8.42 11.02 12.33
CA ILE A 339 8.68 11.76 13.57
C ILE A 339 10.16 12.06 13.69
N HIS A 340 10.47 13.34 13.86
CA HIS A 340 11.80 13.77 14.25
C HIS A 340 11.91 13.80 15.78
N THR A 341 12.56 12.79 16.34
CA THR A 341 12.82 12.74 17.77
C THR A 341 13.81 13.84 18.19
N ASP A 342 13.38 14.54 19.23
CA ASP A 342 14.05 15.52 20.08
C ASP A 342 14.19 16.98 19.64
N ALA A 343 13.76 17.80 20.61
CA ALA A 343 13.90 19.23 20.73
C ALA A 343 15.37 19.66 20.74
N GLU A 344 15.97 19.74 19.55
CA GLU A 344 16.91 20.80 19.25
C GLU A 344 16.20 21.80 18.34
N THR A 345 16.43 23.08 18.59
CA THR A 345 15.95 24.20 17.78
C THR A 345 15.93 23.81 16.30
N ILE A 346 14.75 23.78 15.68
CA ILE A 346 14.56 23.46 14.25
C ILE A 346 15.61 24.23 13.47
N SER A 347 16.65 23.53 13.07
CA SER A 347 17.45 23.92 11.93
C SER A 347 16.70 23.32 10.77
N SER A 348 15.92 24.14 10.06
CA SER A 348 15.15 23.84 8.83
C SER A 348 16.01 23.37 7.65
N LYS A 349 17.21 22.82 7.90
CA LYS A 349 18.18 22.50 6.87
C LYS A 349 17.94 21.10 6.35
N ASN A 350 17.20 21.03 5.24
CA ASN A 350 17.22 19.88 4.34
C ASN A 350 18.67 19.57 3.93
N VAL A 351 19.05 18.30 3.90
CA VAL A 351 20.45 17.90 3.60
C VAL A 351 20.83 18.16 2.15
N PHE A 352 19.89 18.19 1.22
CA PHE A 352 20.11 18.45 -0.21
C PHE A 352 19.98 19.92 -0.61
N PHE A 353 19.56 20.80 0.31
CA PHE A 353 19.32 22.22 0.01
C PHE A 353 20.07 23.17 0.93
N ASP A 354 20.75 24.17 0.35
CA ASP A 354 21.38 25.26 1.10
C ASP A 354 20.71 26.59 0.77
N GLY A 355 19.68 26.93 1.53
CA GLY A 355 18.92 28.18 1.36
C GLY A 355 19.71 29.46 1.68
N THR A 356 20.99 29.38 2.07
CA THR A 356 21.86 30.55 2.22
C THR A 356 22.50 30.97 0.90
N LYS A 357 22.47 30.11 -0.12
CA LYS A 357 22.95 30.41 -1.46
C LYS A 357 21.82 31.03 -2.27
N THR A 358 22.00 32.28 -2.68
CA THR A 358 20.97 33.04 -3.39
C THR A 358 21.28 33.25 -4.86
N ASP A 359 22.56 33.30 -5.23
CA ASP A 359 23.00 33.55 -6.61
C ASP A 359 24.22 32.70 -6.90
N GLU A 360 24.09 31.77 -7.84
CA GLU A 360 25.17 30.87 -8.25
C GLU A 360 25.37 30.91 -9.76
N THR A 361 26.62 30.80 -10.21
CA THR A 361 26.96 30.81 -11.63
C THR A 361 26.98 29.41 -12.21
N TYR A 362 26.19 29.18 -13.25
CA TYR A 362 26.11 27.91 -13.96
C TYR A 362 26.68 28.07 -15.35
N LYS A 363 27.43 27.07 -15.82
CA LYS A 363 27.78 26.97 -17.24
C LYS A 363 26.60 26.44 -18.01
N VAL A 364 26.42 27.03 -19.19
CA VAL A 364 25.37 26.66 -20.14
C VAL A 364 25.94 25.66 -21.15
N THR A 365 25.28 24.51 -21.26
CA THR A 365 25.46 23.59 -22.39
C THR A 365 24.42 23.91 -23.46
N GLU A 366 23.15 24.10 -23.06
CA GLU A 366 22.05 24.51 -23.95
C GLU A 366 21.16 25.55 -23.22
N LEU A 367 20.69 26.57 -23.93
CA LEU A 367 19.73 27.55 -23.40
C LEU A 367 18.85 28.10 -24.52
N LEU A 368 17.82 27.36 -24.91
CA LEU A 368 16.81 27.82 -25.86
C LEU A 368 17.40 28.33 -27.21
N ASP A 369 18.43 27.63 -27.72
CA ASP A 369 19.22 27.99 -28.91
C ASP A 369 20.03 29.30 -28.80
N GLU A 370 20.16 29.88 -27.61
CA GLU A 370 20.95 31.08 -27.35
C GLU A 370 22.44 30.75 -27.16
N ALA A 371 23.30 31.57 -27.78
CA ALA A 371 24.75 31.42 -27.66
C ALA A 371 25.28 32.06 -26.36
N VAL A 372 24.92 31.47 -25.22
CA VAL A 372 25.35 31.88 -23.88
C VAL A 372 26.26 30.82 -23.29
N SER A 373 27.29 31.23 -22.56
CA SER A 373 28.24 30.29 -21.94
C SER A 373 28.02 30.11 -20.44
N GLU A 374 27.47 31.12 -19.77
CA GLU A 374 27.22 31.13 -18.33
C GLU A 374 25.98 31.97 -18.02
N VAL A 375 25.23 31.54 -17.00
CA VAL A 375 24.05 32.24 -16.47
C VAL A 375 24.11 32.28 -14.94
N GLU A 376 23.49 33.28 -14.35
CA GLU A 376 23.21 33.29 -12.91
C GLU A 376 21.90 32.55 -12.65
N VAL A 377 21.93 31.60 -11.72
CA VAL A 377 20.74 30.96 -11.18
C VAL A 377 20.45 31.58 -9.83
N LYS A 378 19.23 32.11 -9.68
CA LYS A 378 18.76 32.81 -8.49
C LYS A 378 17.84 31.91 -7.69
N THR A 379 18.08 31.84 -6.40
CA THR A 379 17.29 31.12 -5.41
C THR A 379 16.75 32.12 -4.39
N GLU A 380 15.44 32.33 -4.41
CA GLU A 380 14.76 33.29 -3.54
C GLU A 380 13.79 32.56 -2.61
N LYS A 381 13.89 32.80 -1.30
CA LYS A 381 12.86 32.37 -0.33
C LYS A 381 11.63 33.25 -0.50
N ILE A 382 10.50 32.65 -0.85
CA ILE A 382 9.25 33.36 -1.15
C ILE A 382 8.15 33.13 -0.10
N ALA A 383 8.23 32.06 0.69
CA ALA A 383 7.33 31.79 1.81
C ALA A 383 7.96 30.87 2.87
N GLU A 384 7.23 30.68 3.97
CA GLU A 384 7.57 29.77 5.06
C GLU A 384 6.27 29.20 5.62
N TYR A 385 6.23 27.87 5.74
CA TYR A 385 5.11 27.07 6.21
C TYR A 385 5.54 26.21 7.40
N ASP A 386 4.58 25.58 8.06
CA ASP A 386 4.87 24.71 9.20
C ASP A 386 5.69 23.47 8.76
N SER A 387 5.47 22.97 7.54
CA SER A 387 6.24 21.85 6.96
C SER A 387 7.61 22.23 6.38
N GLY A 388 7.89 23.51 6.11
CA GLY A 388 9.15 23.89 5.46
C GLY A 388 9.20 25.29 4.85
N GLU A 389 10.30 25.57 4.17
CA GLU A 389 10.56 26.86 3.52
C GLU A 389 10.30 26.77 2.01
N VAL A 390 9.66 27.77 1.42
CA VAL A 390 9.37 27.78 -0.02
C VAL A 390 10.36 28.67 -0.76
N TYR A 391 10.96 28.12 -1.81
CA TYR A 391 11.92 28.78 -2.66
C TYR A 391 11.46 28.82 -4.12
N SER A 392 11.75 29.91 -4.81
CA SER A 392 11.72 29.95 -6.28
C SER A 392 13.14 29.91 -6.81
N ILE A 393 13.40 29.02 -7.77
CA ILE A 393 14.69 28.95 -8.48
C ILE A 393 14.46 29.37 -9.92
N SER A 394 15.25 30.33 -10.41
CA SER A 394 15.13 30.87 -11.76
C SER A 394 16.46 31.20 -12.39
N ILE A 395 16.52 31.14 -13.72
CA ILE A 395 17.67 31.55 -14.52
C ILE A 395 17.56 33.06 -14.77
N GLY A 396 18.49 33.82 -14.19
CA GLY A 396 18.62 35.26 -14.37
C GLY A 396 19.20 35.62 -15.73
N TYR A 397 18.44 35.35 -16.80
CA TYR A 397 18.81 35.68 -18.18
C TYR A 397 17.69 36.48 -18.86
N GLU A 398 18.02 37.65 -19.39
CA GLU A 398 17.11 38.42 -20.23
C GLU A 398 17.56 38.27 -21.69
N SER A 399 16.81 37.53 -22.51
CA SER A 399 17.07 37.48 -23.95
C SER A 399 16.21 38.49 -24.72
N PRO A 400 16.79 39.20 -25.69
CA PRO A 400 16.04 40.03 -26.63
C PRO A 400 15.27 39.22 -27.69
N GLU A 401 15.56 37.92 -27.87
CA GLU A 401 14.94 37.02 -28.85
C GLU A 401 13.93 36.03 -28.23
N ILE A 402 13.99 35.83 -26.91
CA ILE A 402 12.93 35.22 -26.11
C ILE A 402 11.75 36.20 -26.07
N SER A 403 10.82 36.04 -27.00
CA SER A 403 9.55 36.76 -27.01
C SER A 403 8.39 35.77 -26.94
N GLY A 404 7.49 35.98 -25.98
CA GLY A 404 6.34 35.10 -25.69
C GLY A 404 6.36 34.61 -24.24
N THR A 405 5.17 34.59 -23.61
CA THR A 405 4.95 34.18 -22.22
C THR A 405 5.58 32.82 -21.90
N ASP A 406 5.45 31.86 -22.83
CA ASP A 406 5.89 30.48 -22.65
C ASP A 406 7.41 30.34 -22.55
N LYS A 407 8.20 31.28 -23.06
CA LYS A 407 9.67 31.21 -23.00
C LYS A 407 10.25 31.89 -21.76
N GLU A 408 9.59 32.92 -21.23
CA GLU A 408 9.96 33.55 -19.95
C GLU A 408 9.62 32.60 -18.78
N GLU A 409 8.48 31.92 -18.84
CA GLU A 409 8.09 30.90 -17.86
C GLU A 409 9.12 29.77 -17.76
N ARG A 410 9.78 29.40 -18.88
CA ARG A 410 10.80 28.35 -18.90
C ARG A 410 12.13 28.71 -18.26
N LEU A 411 12.38 29.98 -18.00
CA LEU A 411 13.52 30.40 -17.18
C LEU A 411 13.24 30.21 -15.69
N ASN A 412 11.98 29.97 -15.30
CA ASN A 412 11.66 29.49 -13.97
C ASN A 412 11.95 27.98 -13.90
N ILE A 413 12.95 27.60 -13.11
CA ILE A 413 13.33 26.19 -12.91
C ILE A 413 12.27 25.48 -12.07
N GLY A 414 11.61 26.20 -11.17
CA GLY A 414 10.49 25.70 -10.39
C GLY A 414 10.29 26.44 -9.07
N ARG A 415 9.19 26.08 -8.39
CA ARG A 415 8.97 26.41 -6.99
C ARG A 415 9.10 25.17 -6.14
N PHE A 416 9.83 25.32 -5.04
CA PHE A 416 10.27 24.22 -4.22
C PHE A 416 9.83 24.43 -2.77
N LEU A 417 9.04 23.52 -2.24
CA LEU A 417 8.87 23.39 -0.79
C LEU A 417 10.00 22.50 -0.27
N VAL A 418 10.86 23.09 0.53
CA VAL A 418 12.00 22.41 1.15
C VAL A 418 11.59 22.05 2.58
N SER A 419 11.16 20.79 2.76
CA SER A 419 10.95 20.21 4.07
C SER A 419 12.25 19.58 4.58
N LYS A 420 12.26 19.06 5.80
CA LYS A 420 13.47 18.43 6.34
C LYS A 420 13.90 17.20 5.53
N ASP A 421 12.94 16.39 5.09
CA ASP A 421 13.19 15.10 4.46
C ASP A 421 13.13 15.15 2.93
N ASN A 422 12.31 16.05 2.38
CA ASN A 422 12.00 16.08 0.95
C ASN A 422 12.08 17.49 0.35
N ILE A 423 12.31 17.54 -0.96
CA ILE A 423 12.13 18.73 -1.78
C ILE A 423 10.97 18.46 -2.75
N TYR A 424 9.90 19.24 -2.66
CA TYR A 424 8.72 19.12 -3.53
C TYR A 424 8.73 20.21 -4.59
N LEU A 425 8.48 19.85 -5.85
CA LEU A 425 8.42 20.76 -7.00
C LEU A 425 6.97 20.97 -7.45
N LEU A 426 6.64 22.22 -7.75
CA LEU A 426 5.45 22.60 -8.54
C LEU A 426 5.89 23.23 -9.87
N LEU A 427 5.40 22.67 -10.97
CA LEU A 427 5.81 23.00 -12.35
C LEU A 427 5.02 24.16 -12.98
N GLU A 428 3.76 24.34 -12.61
CA GLU A 428 2.87 25.32 -13.24
C GLU A 428 2.14 26.15 -12.20
N GLU A 429 2.74 27.25 -11.76
CA GLU A 429 2.01 28.17 -10.88
C GLU A 429 2.33 29.65 -11.10
N ASN A 430 1.32 30.47 -10.87
CA ASN A 430 1.41 31.92 -10.90
C ASN A 430 1.19 32.45 -9.48
N GLY A 431 2.28 32.67 -8.73
CA GLY A 431 2.20 33.28 -7.41
C GLY A 431 3.12 32.62 -6.39
N ILE A 432 2.71 32.68 -5.12
CA ILE A 432 3.32 31.97 -4.00
C ILE A 432 2.37 30.79 -3.69
N PRO A 433 2.79 29.54 -3.95
CA PRO A 433 1.95 28.36 -3.75
C PRO A 433 1.66 28.14 -2.28
N SER A 434 0.42 27.86 -1.94
CA SER A 434 0.03 27.41 -0.61
C SER A 434 0.65 26.05 -0.24
N GLU A 435 0.72 25.76 1.05
CA GLU A 435 1.19 24.46 1.54
C GLU A 435 0.32 23.30 1.02
N GLU A 436 -0.99 23.51 0.93
CA GLU A 436 -1.94 22.54 0.39
C GLU A 436 -1.69 22.23 -1.10
N GLU A 437 -1.27 23.21 -1.90
CA GLU A 437 -0.90 22.98 -3.31
C GLU A 437 0.33 22.08 -3.43
N PHE A 438 1.31 22.20 -2.54
CA PHE A 438 2.45 21.27 -2.50
C PHE A 438 2.03 19.87 -2.05
N VAL A 439 1.12 19.75 -1.09
CA VAL A 439 0.61 18.44 -0.62
C VAL A 439 -0.16 17.73 -1.73
N ASN A 440 -1.03 18.45 -2.44
CA ASN A 440 -1.91 17.84 -3.44
C ASN A 440 -1.21 17.58 -4.79
N ASN A 441 -0.34 18.51 -5.22
CA ASN A 441 0.21 18.51 -6.59
C ASN A 441 1.74 18.46 -6.65
N GLY A 442 2.42 18.51 -5.49
CA GLY A 442 3.87 18.56 -5.42
C GLY A 442 4.52 17.26 -5.86
N ILE A 443 5.56 17.37 -6.69
CA ILE A 443 6.37 16.24 -7.13
C ILE A 443 7.62 16.18 -6.26
N VAL A 444 7.87 15.06 -5.58
CA VAL A 444 9.13 14.88 -4.85
C VAL A 444 10.28 14.82 -5.86
N VAL A 445 11.24 15.74 -5.74
CA VAL A 445 12.42 15.87 -6.62
C VAL A 445 13.75 15.63 -5.91
N ALA A 446 13.71 15.56 -4.58
CA ALA A 446 14.81 15.04 -3.78
C ALA A 446 14.28 14.43 -2.48
N SER A 447 14.83 13.27 -2.12
CA SER A 447 14.56 12.49 -0.91
C SER A 447 15.81 11.68 -0.58
N ASP A 448 15.90 11.09 0.61
CA ASP A 448 16.98 10.13 0.93
C ASP A 448 16.75 8.72 0.33
N ASP A 449 15.50 8.44 -0.07
CA ASP A 449 15.07 7.15 -0.60
C ASP A 449 14.93 7.20 -2.13
N ASP A 450 15.27 6.10 -2.81
CA ASP A 450 14.98 5.90 -4.23
C ASP A 450 13.46 5.81 -4.44
N TYR A 451 12.97 6.32 -5.58
CA TYR A 451 11.54 6.41 -5.84
C TYR A 451 11.28 6.31 -7.35
N SER A 452 10.20 5.63 -7.75
CA SER A 452 9.78 5.54 -9.15
C SER A 452 8.26 5.41 -9.22
N LYS A 453 7.61 6.27 -10.00
CA LYS A 453 6.15 6.30 -10.14
C LYS A 453 5.73 6.90 -11.48
N ILE A 454 4.53 6.60 -11.92
CA ILE A 454 3.83 7.35 -12.96
C ILE A 454 2.98 8.43 -12.30
N ILE A 455 3.08 9.68 -12.76
CA ILE A 455 2.26 10.83 -12.34
C ILE A 455 1.31 11.18 -13.49
N GLY A 456 0.02 11.27 -13.16
CA GLY A 456 -1.06 11.31 -14.15
C GLY A 456 -1.03 10.04 -15.02
N GLU A 457 -1.36 10.18 -16.31
CA GLU A 457 -1.37 9.03 -17.23
C GLU A 457 -0.05 8.84 -18.01
N VAL A 458 0.82 9.87 -18.03
CA VAL A 458 1.86 9.97 -19.09
C VAL A 458 3.24 10.35 -18.60
N TYR A 459 3.47 10.71 -17.34
CA TYR A 459 4.79 11.13 -16.86
C TYR A 459 5.40 10.10 -15.94
N GLN A 460 6.50 9.48 -16.34
CA GLN A 460 7.33 8.68 -15.44
C GLN A 460 8.24 9.62 -14.66
N VAL A 461 8.30 9.45 -13.33
CA VAL A 461 9.27 10.08 -12.44
C VAL A 461 10.16 9.03 -11.81
N GLU A 462 11.41 9.39 -11.57
CA GLU A 462 12.40 8.53 -10.92
C GLU A 462 13.37 9.37 -10.09
N ILE A 463 13.67 8.92 -8.86
CA ILE A 463 14.75 9.38 -8.01
C ILE A 463 15.72 8.22 -7.82
N THR A 464 16.99 8.46 -8.12
CA THR A 464 18.09 7.52 -7.90
C THR A 464 19.25 8.19 -7.17
N HIS A 465 20.02 7.41 -6.43
CA HIS A 465 21.16 7.91 -5.67
C HIS A 465 22.52 7.40 -6.17
N GLU A 466 23.46 8.33 -6.32
CA GLU A 466 24.88 8.06 -6.55
C GLU A 466 25.73 8.66 -5.43
N GLY A 467 25.81 7.96 -4.29
CA GLY A 467 26.50 8.46 -3.10
C GLY A 467 25.75 9.65 -2.49
N ASP A 468 26.40 10.81 -2.43
CA ASP A 468 25.79 12.05 -1.91
C ASP A 468 24.94 12.81 -2.94
N LYS A 469 24.83 12.28 -4.16
CA LYS A 469 24.03 12.86 -5.25
C LYS A 469 22.67 12.20 -5.32
N CYS A 470 21.61 13.01 -5.29
CA CYS A 470 20.25 12.64 -5.61
C CYS A 470 19.94 13.09 -7.05
N ILE A 471 19.48 12.16 -7.88
CA ILE A 471 19.22 12.35 -9.30
C ILE A 471 17.73 12.15 -9.53
N PHE A 472 17.03 13.21 -9.92
CA PHE A 472 15.64 13.14 -10.35
C PHE A 472 15.55 13.20 -11.87
N ALA A 473 14.71 12.35 -12.45
CA ALA A 473 14.33 12.42 -13.86
C ALA A 473 12.81 12.33 -13.99
N MET A 474 12.24 13.14 -14.90
CA MET A 474 10.86 13.03 -15.33
C MET A 474 10.75 13.12 -16.84
N TRP A 475 9.96 12.24 -17.45
CA TRP A 475 9.74 12.26 -18.90
C TRP A 475 8.35 11.75 -19.28
N ASN A 476 7.85 12.25 -20.40
CA ASN A 476 6.60 11.77 -20.97
C ASN A 476 6.79 10.40 -21.63
N THR A 477 5.97 9.42 -21.28
CA THR A 477 6.00 8.05 -21.82
C THR A 477 5.05 7.85 -23.01
N ALA A 478 4.07 8.73 -23.20
CA ALA A 478 3.04 8.60 -24.24
C ALA A 478 3.46 9.16 -25.60
N ILE A 479 4.35 10.16 -25.62
CA ILE A 479 4.84 10.80 -26.86
C ILE A 479 6.36 10.96 -26.83
N GLU A 480 7.03 10.46 -27.88
CA GLU A 480 8.49 10.60 -28.04
C GLU A 480 8.96 12.06 -28.04
N SER A 481 8.09 12.99 -28.43
CA SER A 481 8.35 14.44 -28.43
C SER A 481 7.89 15.15 -27.15
N GLY A 482 7.49 14.43 -26.12
CA GLY A 482 6.99 15.00 -24.88
C GLY A 482 8.05 15.74 -24.07
N TRP A 483 7.57 16.45 -23.06
CA TRP A 483 8.42 17.21 -22.16
C TRP A 483 9.20 16.29 -21.22
N TYR A 484 10.40 16.71 -20.85
CA TYR A 484 11.22 16.05 -19.84
C TYR A 484 11.96 17.09 -18.99
N CYS A 485 12.30 16.70 -17.76
CA CYS A 485 13.22 17.43 -16.90
C CYS A 485 14.08 16.50 -16.05
N HIS A 486 15.18 17.06 -15.57
CA HIS A 486 16.18 16.36 -14.78
C HIS A 486 16.83 17.33 -13.81
N TYR A 487 16.94 16.92 -12.54
CA TYR A 487 17.60 17.69 -11.48
C TYR A 487 18.65 16.81 -10.81
N GLU A 488 19.84 17.34 -10.56
CA GLU A 488 20.79 16.71 -9.64
C GLU A 488 21.01 17.61 -8.43
N TRP A 489 20.79 17.04 -7.25
CA TRP A 489 21.03 17.67 -5.97
C TRP A 489 22.19 16.97 -5.26
N ILE A 490 23.07 17.73 -4.61
CA ILE A 490 24.16 17.16 -3.81
C ILE A 490 24.01 17.58 -2.35
N LYS A 491 24.18 16.61 -1.43
CA LYS A 491 24.13 16.87 0.01
C LYS A 491 25.09 17.99 0.42
N GLY A 492 24.58 18.97 1.16
CA GLY A 492 25.28 20.16 1.61
C GLY A 492 25.61 21.18 0.51
N CYS A 493 25.15 20.98 -0.72
CA CYS A 493 25.49 21.83 -1.86
C CYS A 493 24.28 22.51 -2.49
N GLY A 494 23.15 21.82 -2.63
CA GLY A 494 22.00 22.33 -3.41
C GLY A 494 21.90 21.69 -4.79
N LEU A 495 21.14 22.36 -5.67
CA LEU A 495 21.05 22.03 -7.09
C LEU A 495 22.43 22.20 -7.74
N VAL A 496 22.87 21.21 -8.51
CA VAL A 496 24.16 21.27 -9.22
C VAL A 496 24.03 21.05 -10.72
N TYR A 497 22.93 20.46 -11.16
CA TYR A 497 22.62 20.25 -12.58
C TYR A 497 21.12 20.37 -12.81
N TYR A 498 20.74 21.02 -13.90
CA TYR A 498 19.37 21.09 -14.36
C TYR A 498 19.33 20.91 -15.87
N ARG A 499 18.39 20.08 -16.33
CA ARG A 499 18.09 19.93 -17.74
C ARG A 499 16.59 19.83 -17.98
N SER A 500 16.09 20.48 -19.02
CA SER A 500 14.71 20.30 -19.50
C SER A 500 14.60 20.51 -21.00
N GLY A 501 13.55 19.98 -21.62
CA GLY A 501 13.29 20.18 -23.05
C GLY A 501 12.17 19.30 -23.58
N TYR A 502 12.05 19.25 -24.91
CA TYR A 502 11.06 18.40 -25.61
C TYR A 502 11.76 17.47 -26.60
N GLY A 503 11.38 16.20 -26.62
CA GLY A 503 11.85 15.22 -27.62
C GLY A 503 13.36 15.25 -27.88
N ALA A 504 13.76 15.43 -29.14
CA ALA A 504 15.15 15.52 -29.61
C ALA A 504 15.89 16.81 -29.17
N ALA A 505 15.77 17.19 -27.89
CA ALA A 505 16.33 18.39 -27.29
C ALA A 505 15.83 19.71 -27.92
N ARG A 506 14.59 19.74 -28.43
CA ARG A 506 13.98 20.98 -28.90
C ARG A 506 13.80 21.93 -27.70
N ASP A 507 14.21 23.17 -27.90
CA ASP A 507 14.17 24.23 -26.90
C ASP A 507 14.85 23.77 -25.59
N ALA A 508 15.97 23.06 -25.65
CA ALA A 508 16.60 22.52 -24.44
C ALA A 508 17.17 23.62 -23.53
N ILE A 509 17.11 23.37 -22.23
CA ILE A 509 17.91 24.05 -21.21
C ILE A 509 18.77 22.97 -20.59
N GLU A 510 20.08 23.20 -20.52
CA GLU A 510 21.02 22.32 -19.82
C GLU A 510 22.11 23.18 -19.20
N ILE A 511 22.13 23.20 -17.87
CA ILE A 511 23.05 24.02 -17.07
C ILE A 511 23.69 23.20 -15.96
N THR A 512 24.97 23.47 -15.69
CA THR A 512 25.74 22.82 -14.61
C THR A 512 26.40 23.86 -13.73
N ASN A 513 26.28 23.72 -12.41
CA ASN A 513 26.92 24.62 -11.46
C ASN A 513 28.45 24.58 -11.69
N SER A 514 29.06 25.75 -11.85
CA SER A 514 30.44 25.90 -12.30
C SER A 514 31.47 25.22 -11.38
N LEU A 515 31.11 24.96 -10.12
CA LEU A 515 31.95 24.27 -9.15
C LEU A 515 32.03 22.74 -9.34
N PHE A 516 31.12 22.16 -10.13
CA PHE A 516 30.95 20.70 -10.26
C PHE A 516 31.30 20.16 -11.65
N ILE A 517 31.94 20.98 -12.48
CA ILE A 517 32.39 20.61 -13.82
C ILE A 517 33.74 19.91 -13.71
N LYS A 518 33.81 18.66 -14.18
CA LYS A 518 35.07 17.90 -14.27
C LYS A 518 35.99 18.42 -15.36
#